data_AF-A0A4D7C1H7-F1
#
_entry.id   AF-A0A4D7C1H7-F1
#
_cell.length_a   1.000
_cell.length_b   1.000
_cell.length_c   1.000
_cell.angle_alpha   90.00
_cell.angle_beta   90.00
_cell.angle_gamma   90.00
#
_symmetry.space_group_name_H-M   'P 1'
#
loop_
_entity.id
_entity.type
_entity.pdbx_description
1 polymer ?
#
loop_
_entity_poly.entity_id
_entity_poly.type
_entity_poly.pdbx_seq_one_letter_code
_entity_poly.pdbx_strand_id
1 'polypeptide(L)'
;MPAVRWRAATARGHPETTPAIDALYEDFLRLFADHLLQHRYVLGGRPTLADHALMGPLYGHLYRDPRSGEHMYTVAPRVADWVERMNFPPATFGDLAADDIVPEGVVAMLALLWRDYAGVVAGTLDANAAWIAAHPGEELPRAIGQQPFTIGQATGTRMIFPTPSGCGSALPTAGKASRARSKQRCSRLSKAWASPSCWQSRSPCGWSG
;
A
#
# COMPACT_ATOMS: atom_id res chain seq x y z
N MET A 1 15.37 -13.33 -25.30
CA MET A 1 16.00 -12.06 -24.83
C MET A 1 16.15 -12.17 -23.32
N PRO A 2 17.31 -11.86 -22.71
CA PRO A 2 17.42 -11.92 -21.27
C PRO A 2 16.54 -10.82 -20.66
N ALA A 3 15.71 -11.19 -19.70
CA ALA A 3 14.81 -10.26 -19.00
C ALA A 3 15.61 -9.08 -18.43
N VAL A 4 15.17 -7.86 -18.73
CA VAL A 4 15.66 -6.64 -18.09
C VAL A 4 15.36 -6.76 -16.60
N ARG A 5 16.36 -7.18 -15.82
CA ARG A 5 16.27 -7.26 -14.36
C ARG A 5 16.29 -5.83 -13.80
N TRP A 6 15.12 -5.22 -13.63
CA TRP A 6 14.97 -4.25 -12.55
C TRP A 6 15.19 -5.04 -11.27
N ARG A 7 16.15 -4.64 -10.45
CA ARG A 7 16.37 -5.29 -9.16
C ARG A 7 15.93 -4.27 -8.13
N ALA A 8 15.08 -4.66 -7.17
CA ALA A 8 14.77 -3.88 -5.97
C ALA A 8 16.01 -3.55 -5.08
N ALA A 9 17.23 -3.72 -5.60
CA ALA A 9 18.52 -3.68 -4.93
C ALA A 9 19.02 -2.28 -4.56
N THR A 10 18.17 -1.24 -4.57
CA THR A 10 18.62 0.14 -4.28
C THR A 10 18.34 0.64 -2.87
N ALA A 11 17.87 -0.18 -1.91
CA ALA A 11 17.96 0.26 -0.51
C ALA A 11 17.96 -0.82 0.60
N ARG A 12 17.19 -1.92 0.51
CA ARG A 12 16.87 -2.74 1.72
C ARG A 12 16.53 -4.22 1.47
N GLY A 13 16.76 -4.77 0.28
CA GLY A 13 16.46 -6.19 -0.02
C GLY A 13 17.61 -7.13 0.34
N HIS A 14 17.32 -8.28 0.97
CA HIS A 14 18.31 -9.35 1.11
C HIS A 14 18.52 -10.04 -0.25
N PRO A 15 19.75 -10.41 -0.66
CA PRO A 15 20.00 -11.06 -1.95
C PRO A 15 19.16 -12.33 -2.16
N GLU A 16 18.87 -13.05 -1.09
CA GLU A 16 18.08 -14.28 -1.09
C GLU A 16 16.60 -14.06 -1.36
N THR A 17 16.04 -12.93 -0.92
CA THR A 17 14.60 -12.61 -1.09
C THR A 17 14.32 -11.77 -2.32
N THR A 18 15.34 -11.07 -2.86
CA THR A 18 15.20 -10.17 -4.01
C THR A 18 14.49 -10.84 -5.21
N PRO A 19 14.89 -12.04 -5.68
CA PRO A 19 14.23 -12.66 -6.84
C PRO A 19 12.74 -12.96 -6.61
N ALA A 20 12.36 -13.34 -5.39
CA ALA A 20 10.96 -13.63 -5.07
C ALA A 20 10.12 -12.36 -4.95
N ILE A 21 10.71 -11.26 -4.44
CA ILE A 21 10.08 -9.94 -4.40
C ILE A 21 9.87 -9.42 -5.83
N ASP A 22 10.89 -9.55 -6.69
CA ASP A 22 10.79 -9.10 -8.07
C ASP A 22 9.68 -9.87 -8.80
N ALA A 23 9.60 -11.19 -8.63
CA ALA A 23 8.55 -12.03 -9.20
C ALA A 23 7.14 -11.68 -8.66
N LEU A 24 7.00 -11.45 -7.35
CA LEU A 24 5.72 -11.04 -6.75
C LEU A 24 5.24 -9.70 -7.32
N TYR A 25 6.15 -8.77 -7.55
CA TYR A 25 5.82 -7.48 -8.16
C TYR A 25 5.37 -7.64 -9.61
N GLU A 26 6.08 -8.44 -10.42
CA GLU A 26 5.69 -8.71 -11.81
C GLU A 26 4.31 -9.41 -11.88
N ASP A 27 4.04 -10.38 -10.99
CA ASP A 27 2.73 -11.02 -10.88
C ASP A 27 1.63 -10.02 -10.51
N PHE A 28 1.92 -9.10 -9.58
CA PHE A 28 0.98 -8.04 -9.20
C PHE A 28 0.71 -7.08 -10.37
N LEU A 29 1.76 -6.65 -11.08
CA LEU A 29 1.64 -5.78 -12.25
C LEU A 29 0.80 -6.43 -13.34
N ARG A 30 0.99 -7.72 -13.59
CA ARG A 30 0.20 -8.48 -14.57
C ARG A 30 -1.28 -8.51 -14.17
N LEU A 31 -1.59 -8.93 -12.93
CA LEU A 31 -2.98 -8.97 -12.45
C LEU A 31 -3.64 -7.59 -12.50
N PHE A 32 -2.90 -6.53 -12.16
CA PHE A 32 -3.45 -5.19 -12.18
C PHE A 32 -3.63 -4.68 -13.61
N ALA A 33 -2.70 -4.95 -14.52
CA ALA A 33 -2.84 -4.63 -15.94
C ALA A 33 -4.05 -5.34 -16.57
N ASP A 34 -4.27 -6.60 -16.21
CA ASP A 34 -5.43 -7.40 -16.65
C ASP A 34 -6.73 -6.81 -16.11
N HIS A 35 -6.78 -6.44 -14.83
CA HIS A 35 -7.92 -5.72 -14.23
C HIS A 35 -8.22 -4.40 -14.97
N LEU A 36 -7.17 -3.67 -15.35
CA LEU A 36 -7.28 -2.39 -16.05
C LEU A 36 -7.76 -2.52 -17.52
N LEU A 37 -7.91 -3.74 -18.05
CA LEU A 37 -8.61 -3.96 -19.32
C LEU A 37 -10.12 -3.74 -19.19
N GLN A 38 -10.69 -4.10 -18.04
CA GLN A 38 -12.13 -4.06 -17.79
C GLN A 38 -12.55 -2.81 -17.03
N HIS A 39 -11.68 -2.31 -16.15
CA HIS A 39 -11.96 -1.16 -15.30
C HIS A 39 -10.89 -0.08 -15.45
N ARG A 40 -11.27 1.20 -15.38
CA ARG A 40 -10.31 2.30 -15.53
C ARG A 40 -9.49 2.56 -14.25
N TYR A 41 -10.04 2.14 -13.12
CA TYR A 41 -9.56 2.28 -11.74
C TYR A 41 -9.85 0.99 -10.95
N VAL A 42 -9.36 0.89 -9.71
CA VAL A 42 -9.48 -0.34 -8.90
C VAL A 42 -10.93 -0.81 -8.75
N LEU A 43 -11.87 0.10 -8.50
CA LEU A 43 -13.28 -0.25 -8.25
C LEU A 43 -14.24 0.25 -9.36
N GLY A 44 -13.74 0.47 -10.58
CA GLY A 44 -14.56 0.83 -11.73
C GLY A 44 -14.01 2.00 -12.56
N GLY A 45 -14.85 2.98 -12.85
CA GLY A 45 -14.61 4.10 -13.77
C GLY A 45 -14.14 5.41 -13.12
N ARG A 46 -14.02 5.45 -11.79
CA ARG A 46 -13.52 6.61 -11.03
C ARG A 46 -12.53 6.21 -9.93
N PRO A 47 -11.59 7.09 -9.55
CA PRO A 47 -10.64 6.79 -8.48
C PRO A 47 -11.33 6.72 -7.12
N THR A 48 -10.85 5.80 -6.28
CA THR A 48 -11.34 5.57 -4.92
C THR A 48 -10.19 5.61 -3.91
N LEU A 49 -10.52 5.37 -2.63
CA LEU A 49 -9.50 5.17 -1.60
C LEU A 49 -8.53 4.03 -1.95
N ALA A 50 -9.01 3.00 -2.65
CA ALA A 50 -8.18 1.88 -3.07
C ALA A 50 -7.08 2.35 -4.05
N ASP A 51 -7.44 3.18 -5.02
CA ASP A 51 -6.46 3.75 -5.96
C ASP A 51 -5.43 4.64 -5.24
N HIS A 52 -5.88 5.45 -4.28
CA HIS A 52 -5.00 6.32 -3.50
C HIS A 52 -4.05 5.52 -2.61
N ALA A 53 -4.52 4.41 -2.03
CA ALA A 53 -3.69 3.51 -1.24
C ALA A 53 -2.60 2.85 -2.09
N LEU A 54 -2.91 2.46 -3.34
CA LEU A 54 -1.95 1.89 -4.27
C LEU A 54 -0.95 2.91 -4.84
N MET A 55 -1.31 4.19 -4.92
CA MET A 55 -0.38 5.25 -5.36
C MET A 55 0.84 5.39 -4.45
N GLY A 56 0.71 5.14 -3.14
CA GLY A 56 1.84 5.17 -2.20
C GLY A 56 3.01 4.29 -2.65
N PRO A 57 2.82 2.95 -2.73
CA PRO A 57 3.86 2.03 -3.18
C PRO A 57 4.15 2.14 -4.68
N LEU A 58 3.12 2.18 -5.55
CA LEU A 58 3.35 2.09 -7.00
C LEU A 58 3.92 3.38 -7.58
N TYR A 59 3.41 4.55 -7.20
CA TYR A 59 3.96 5.81 -7.70
C TYR A 59 5.18 6.25 -6.89
N GLY A 60 5.05 6.29 -5.56
CA GLY A 60 6.05 6.87 -4.67
C GLY A 60 7.35 6.08 -4.58
N HIS A 61 7.29 4.75 -4.71
CA HIS A 61 8.46 3.88 -4.50
C HIS A 61 8.95 3.19 -5.76
N LEU A 62 8.09 2.96 -6.76
CA LEU A 62 8.43 2.15 -7.93
C LEU A 62 8.49 3.01 -9.20
N TYR A 63 7.37 3.62 -9.58
CA TYR A 63 7.28 4.38 -10.83
C TYR A 63 8.27 5.55 -10.93
N ARG A 64 8.50 6.25 -9.82
CA ARG A 64 9.43 7.39 -9.77
C ARG A 64 10.91 7.00 -9.75
N ASP A 65 11.23 5.74 -9.47
CA ASP A 65 12.61 5.25 -9.52
C ASP A 65 12.96 4.93 -10.98
N PRO A 66 14.10 5.39 -11.53
CA PRO A 66 14.39 5.26 -12.96
C PRO A 66 14.33 3.82 -13.48
N ARG A 67 14.79 2.83 -12.70
CA ARG A 67 14.87 1.44 -13.16
C ARG A 67 13.54 0.71 -13.02
N SER A 68 12.90 0.82 -11.86
CA SER A 68 11.61 0.15 -11.63
C SER A 68 10.45 0.85 -12.36
N GLY A 69 10.56 2.16 -12.58
CA GLY A 69 9.69 2.92 -13.47
C GLY A 69 9.82 2.48 -14.93
N GLU A 70 11.02 2.46 -15.50
CA GLU A 70 11.27 1.96 -16.88
C GLU A 70 10.74 0.53 -17.05
N HIS A 71 10.94 -0.33 -16.04
CA HIS A 71 10.40 -1.67 -16.07
C HIS A 71 8.87 -1.70 -16.05
N MET A 72 8.21 -0.95 -15.15
CA MET A 72 6.74 -0.86 -15.11
C MET A 72 6.16 -0.41 -16.46
N TYR A 73 6.74 0.63 -17.07
CA TYR A 73 6.36 1.08 -18.40
C TYR A 73 6.51 -0.02 -19.47
N THR A 74 7.57 -0.82 -19.37
CA THR A 74 7.86 -1.87 -20.35
C THR A 74 6.93 -3.08 -20.21
N VAL A 75 6.72 -3.57 -18.98
CA VAL A 75 6.00 -4.85 -18.75
C VAL A 75 4.51 -4.67 -18.46
N ALA A 76 4.11 -3.50 -17.95
CA ALA A 76 2.73 -3.22 -17.57
C ALA A 76 2.34 -1.76 -17.92
N PRO A 77 2.36 -1.39 -19.22
CA PRO A 77 2.08 -0.03 -19.65
C PRO A 77 0.71 0.49 -19.18
N ARG A 78 -0.30 -0.38 -19.04
CA ARG A 78 -1.62 -0.01 -18.49
C ARG A 78 -1.55 0.48 -17.04
N VAL A 79 -0.65 -0.11 -16.25
CA VAL A 79 -0.43 0.32 -14.86
C VAL A 79 0.31 1.64 -14.84
N ALA A 80 1.31 1.84 -15.71
CA ALA A 80 1.96 3.14 -15.90
C ALA A 80 0.95 4.22 -16.32
N ASP A 81 0.09 3.96 -17.30
CA ASP A 81 -0.99 4.86 -17.72
C ASP A 81 -1.96 5.17 -16.58
N TRP A 82 -2.24 4.19 -15.71
CA TRP A 82 -3.06 4.39 -14.51
C TRP A 82 -2.34 5.30 -13.51
N VAL A 83 -1.03 5.13 -13.28
CA VAL A 83 -0.23 6.01 -12.43
C VAL A 83 -0.23 7.45 -12.95
N GLU A 84 -0.03 7.64 -14.26
CA GLU A 84 -0.08 8.96 -14.90
C GLU A 84 -1.45 9.60 -14.74
N ARG A 85 -2.51 8.83 -15.02
CA ARG A 85 -3.91 9.27 -14.86
C ARG A 85 -4.28 9.62 -13.43
N MET A 86 -3.69 8.98 -12.42
CA MET A 86 -3.89 9.34 -11.03
C MET A 86 -3.23 10.69 -10.67
N ASN A 87 -2.14 11.06 -11.35
CA ASN A 87 -1.48 12.36 -11.18
C ASN A 87 -2.09 13.47 -12.05
N PHE A 88 -2.61 13.10 -13.22
CA PHE A 88 -3.23 13.99 -14.20
C PHE A 88 -4.63 13.48 -14.55
N PRO A 89 -5.61 13.65 -13.65
CA PRO A 89 -6.93 13.09 -13.82
C PRO A 89 -7.67 13.72 -15.01
N PRO A 90 -8.50 12.92 -15.71
CA PRO A 90 -9.37 13.45 -16.76
C PRO A 90 -10.42 14.41 -16.18
N ALA A 91 -11.03 15.22 -17.05
CA ALA A 91 -12.10 16.14 -16.65
C ALA A 91 -13.37 15.41 -16.17
N THR A 92 -13.59 14.18 -16.63
CA THR A 92 -14.76 13.36 -16.30
C THR A 92 -14.36 11.97 -15.87
N PHE A 93 -15.16 11.39 -14.97
CA PHE A 93 -15.01 10.02 -14.49
C PHE A 93 -16.24 9.18 -14.88
N GLY A 94 -16.04 7.87 -14.98
CA GLY A 94 -17.13 6.91 -15.14
C GLY A 94 -17.70 6.44 -13.80
N ASP A 95 -18.61 5.49 -13.86
CA ASP A 95 -19.27 4.93 -12.68
C ASP A 95 -18.44 3.86 -11.97
N LEU A 96 -18.75 3.59 -10.71
CA LEU A 96 -18.17 2.44 -9.99
C LEU A 96 -18.69 1.12 -10.61
N ALA A 97 -18.04 0.01 -10.25
CA ALA A 97 -18.60 -1.31 -10.52
C ALA A 97 -20.04 -1.39 -9.97
N ALA A 98 -20.94 -1.98 -10.77
CA ALA A 98 -22.35 -2.08 -10.42
C ALA A 98 -22.57 -3.03 -9.23
N ASP A 99 -23.73 -2.89 -8.59
CA ASP A 99 -24.26 -3.81 -7.58
C ASP A 99 -23.34 -4.03 -6.35
N ASP A 100 -22.45 -3.08 -6.06
CA ASP A 100 -21.48 -3.16 -4.97
C ASP A 100 -20.56 -4.41 -5.05
N ILE A 101 -20.40 -4.95 -6.27
CA ILE A 101 -19.55 -6.10 -6.53
C ILE A 101 -18.08 -5.65 -6.54
N VAL A 102 -17.25 -6.37 -5.79
CA VAL A 102 -15.79 -6.22 -5.88
C VAL A 102 -15.32 -6.94 -7.15
N PRO A 103 -14.66 -6.25 -8.11
CA PRO A 103 -14.21 -6.89 -9.34
C PRO A 103 -13.26 -8.06 -9.09
N GLU A 104 -13.37 -9.12 -9.89
CA GLU A 104 -12.56 -10.34 -9.73
C GLU A 104 -11.05 -10.06 -9.79
N GLY A 105 -10.62 -9.11 -10.62
CA GLY A 105 -9.23 -8.67 -10.71
C GLY A 105 -8.69 -8.14 -9.37
N VAL A 106 -9.51 -7.37 -8.63
CA VAL A 106 -9.15 -6.87 -7.30
C VAL A 106 -9.04 -8.02 -6.31
N VAL A 107 -9.96 -8.98 -6.35
CA VAL A 107 -9.90 -10.18 -5.50
C VAL A 107 -8.63 -10.98 -5.78
N ALA A 108 -8.26 -11.16 -7.04
CA ALA A 108 -7.03 -11.85 -7.43
C ALA A 108 -5.76 -11.14 -6.95
N MET A 109 -5.71 -9.79 -7.08
CA MET A 109 -4.60 -8.98 -6.56
C MET A 109 -4.46 -9.11 -5.04
N LEU A 110 -5.59 -9.03 -4.31
CA LEU A 110 -5.59 -9.18 -2.85
C LEU A 110 -5.20 -10.59 -2.42
N ALA A 111 -5.66 -11.62 -3.13
CA ALA A 111 -5.30 -13.01 -2.86
C ALA A 111 -3.79 -13.24 -3.05
N LEU A 112 -3.19 -12.67 -4.10
CA LEU A 112 -1.75 -12.73 -4.33
C LEU A 112 -0.97 -12.12 -3.16
N LEU A 113 -1.36 -10.92 -2.71
CA LEU A 113 -0.71 -10.24 -1.58
C LEU A 113 -0.93 -11.00 -0.26
N TRP A 114 -2.13 -11.51 -0.04
CA TRP A 114 -2.49 -12.22 1.19
C TRP A 114 -1.76 -13.55 1.31
N ARG A 115 -1.49 -14.25 0.19
CA ARG A 115 -0.72 -15.51 0.15
C ARG A 115 0.56 -15.43 0.97
N ASP A 116 1.34 -14.37 0.78
CA ASP A 116 2.65 -14.21 1.42
C ASP A 116 2.55 -13.41 2.74
N TYR A 117 1.53 -12.57 2.89
CA TYR A 117 1.37 -11.69 4.06
C TYR A 117 0.65 -12.35 5.25
N ALA A 118 -0.22 -13.33 5.01
CA ALA A 118 -1.06 -13.95 6.05
C ALA A 118 -0.25 -14.51 7.22
N GLY A 119 0.85 -15.22 6.92
CA GLY A 119 1.71 -15.82 7.95
C GLY A 119 2.38 -14.76 8.84
N VAL A 120 2.77 -13.63 8.27
CA VAL A 120 3.35 -12.51 9.03
C VAL A 120 2.32 -11.88 9.96
N VAL A 121 1.06 -11.73 9.50
CA VAL A 121 -0.01 -11.19 10.35
C VAL A 121 -0.28 -12.13 11.51
N ALA A 122 -0.44 -13.43 11.24
CA ALA A 122 -0.65 -14.44 12.27
C ALA A 122 0.48 -14.46 13.30
N GLY A 123 1.74 -14.54 12.85
CA GLY A 123 2.90 -14.53 13.75
C GLY A 123 3.03 -13.23 14.55
N THR A 124 2.63 -12.08 14.00
CA THR A 124 2.58 -10.82 14.74
C THR A 124 1.50 -10.85 15.84
N LEU A 125 0.33 -11.40 15.55
CA LEU A 125 -0.75 -11.52 16.55
C LEU A 125 -0.36 -12.45 17.70
N ASP A 126 0.25 -13.59 17.37
CA ASP A 126 0.72 -14.56 18.37
C ASP A 126 1.82 -13.95 19.26
N ALA A 127 2.80 -13.26 18.65
CA ALA A 127 3.85 -12.59 19.38
C ALA A 127 3.32 -11.46 20.27
N ASN A 128 2.34 -10.68 19.78
CA ASN A 128 1.69 -9.65 20.58
C ASN A 128 0.98 -10.26 21.79
N ALA A 129 0.20 -11.33 21.60
CA ALA A 129 -0.52 -12.01 22.67
C ALA A 129 0.43 -12.57 23.73
N ALA A 130 1.51 -13.23 23.30
CA ALA A 130 2.54 -13.75 24.20
C ALA A 130 3.23 -12.63 24.99
N TRP A 131 3.55 -11.51 24.34
CA TRP A 131 4.19 -10.38 25.01
C TRP A 131 3.28 -9.75 26.07
N ILE A 132 2.00 -9.52 25.74
CA ILE A 132 1.01 -8.96 26.67
C ILE A 132 0.81 -9.87 27.89
N ALA A 133 0.77 -11.19 27.68
CA ALA A 133 0.63 -12.15 28.77
C ALA A 133 1.83 -12.14 29.72
N ALA A 134 3.04 -11.93 29.19
CA ALA A 134 4.27 -11.87 29.96
C ALA A 134 4.49 -10.51 30.68
N HIS A 135 3.90 -9.41 30.18
CA HIS A 135 4.11 -8.05 30.67
C HIS A 135 2.76 -7.34 30.96
N PRO A 136 2.00 -7.82 31.96
CA PRO A 136 0.66 -7.30 32.22
C PRO A 136 0.68 -5.82 32.61
N GLY A 137 -0.04 -4.99 31.85
CA GLY A 137 -0.16 -3.55 32.10
C GLY A 137 0.94 -2.69 31.48
N GLU A 138 1.94 -3.30 30.86
CA GLU A 138 2.97 -2.57 30.11
C GLU A 138 2.48 -2.27 28.67
N GLU A 139 2.95 -1.15 28.10
CA GLU A 139 2.67 -0.81 26.72
C GLU A 139 3.58 -1.61 25.78
N LEU A 140 3.01 -2.13 24.69
CA LEU A 140 3.76 -2.84 23.65
C LEU A 140 4.93 -1.97 23.15
N PRO A 141 6.18 -2.47 23.18
CA PRO A 141 7.33 -1.74 22.71
C PRO A 141 7.26 -1.56 21.20
N ARG A 142 8.07 -0.66 20.64
CA ARG A 142 8.11 -0.42 19.19
C ARG A 142 8.39 -1.68 18.35
N ALA A 143 9.12 -2.64 18.92
CA ALA A 143 9.34 -3.96 18.32
C ALA A 143 9.47 -5.02 19.42
N ILE A 144 8.88 -6.20 19.20
CA ILE A 144 8.87 -7.33 20.16
C ILE A 144 9.80 -8.48 19.76
N GLY A 145 10.68 -8.25 18.78
CA GLY A 145 11.63 -9.24 18.30
C GLY A 145 11.55 -9.41 16.78
N GLN A 146 11.87 -10.62 16.32
CA GLN A 146 11.86 -10.99 14.91
C GLN A 146 11.03 -12.25 14.66
N GLN A 147 10.42 -12.33 13.48
CA GLN A 147 9.69 -13.51 13.00
C GLN A 147 10.18 -13.90 11.60
N PRO A 148 10.13 -15.19 11.24
CA PRO A 148 10.34 -15.61 9.87
C PRO A 148 9.19 -15.12 8.97
N PHE A 149 9.47 -15.00 7.67
CA PHE A 149 8.46 -14.78 6.64
C PHE A 149 8.84 -15.54 5.37
N THR A 150 7.86 -15.79 4.52
CA THR A 150 8.04 -16.45 3.22
C THR A 150 7.42 -15.59 2.13
N ILE A 151 8.15 -15.38 1.04
CA ILE A 151 7.65 -14.78 -0.20
C ILE A 151 7.97 -15.74 -1.33
N GLY A 152 6.95 -16.31 -1.97
CA GLY A 152 7.15 -17.37 -2.95
C GLY A 152 7.95 -18.54 -2.34
N GLN A 153 9.13 -18.82 -2.90
CA GLN A 153 10.04 -19.87 -2.42
C GLN A 153 11.17 -19.35 -1.51
N ALA A 154 11.24 -18.03 -1.28
CA ALA A 154 12.29 -17.43 -0.45
C ALA A 154 11.79 -17.24 0.99
N THR A 155 12.66 -17.52 1.95
CA THR A 155 12.44 -17.25 3.37
C THR A 155 13.36 -16.14 3.86
N GLY A 156 12.90 -15.36 4.83
CA GLY A 156 13.73 -14.38 5.50
C GLY A 156 13.23 -14.09 6.90
N THR A 157 13.89 -13.16 7.59
CA THR A 157 13.51 -12.73 8.93
C THR A 157 13.17 -11.25 8.92
N ARG A 158 12.11 -10.87 9.63
CA ARG A 158 11.69 -9.47 9.78
C ARG A 158 11.45 -9.10 11.22
N MET A 159 11.62 -7.82 11.54
CA MET A 159 11.17 -7.28 12.82
C MET A 159 9.65 -7.40 12.96
N ILE A 160 9.20 -7.74 14.16
CA ILE A 160 7.79 -7.72 14.56
C ILE A 160 7.49 -6.31 15.07
N PHE A 161 6.67 -5.59 14.32
CA PHE A 161 6.15 -4.29 14.74
C PHE A 161 4.74 -4.52 15.28
N PRO A 162 4.55 -4.52 16.61
CA PRO A 162 3.25 -4.78 17.20
C PRO A 162 2.27 -3.69 16.77
N THR A 163 1.07 -4.11 16.37
CA THR A 163 -0.05 -3.19 16.26
C THR A 163 -0.43 -2.69 17.66
N PRO A 164 -0.64 -1.37 17.86
CA PRO A 164 -1.15 -0.88 19.13
C PRO A 164 -2.48 -1.58 19.42
N SER A 165 -2.58 -2.25 20.57
CA SER A 165 -3.74 -3.00 21.05
C SER A 165 -5.00 -2.14 21.30
N GLY A 166 -4.99 -0.85 20.92
CA GLY A 166 -6.07 0.11 21.12
C GLY A 166 -7.36 -0.14 20.34
N CYS A 167 -7.49 -1.26 19.62
CA CYS A 167 -8.74 -1.68 18.97
C CYS A 167 -9.40 -2.92 19.60
N GLY A 168 -8.79 -3.56 20.62
CA GLY A 168 -9.23 -4.89 21.07
C GLY A 168 -9.65 -5.06 22.53
N SER A 169 -9.35 -4.14 23.45
CA SER A 169 -9.56 -4.40 24.89
C SER A 169 -9.98 -3.19 25.72
N ALA A 170 -10.92 -2.39 25.21
CA ALA A 170 -11.66 -1.44 26.04
C ALA A 170 -13.16 -1.66 25.86
N LEU A 171 -13.73 -2.63 26.58
CA LEU A 171 -15.08 -2.42 27.09
C LEU A 171 -15.01 -1.16 27.96
N PRO A 172 -15.80 -0.12 27.68
CA PRO A 172 -15.71 1.12 28.42
C PRO A 172 -16.26 0.89 29.83
N THR A 173 -15.39 0.65 30.81
CA THR A 173 -15.73 0.96 32.20
C THR A 173 -15.78 2.47 32.34
N ALA A 174 -16.96 2.95 32.74
CA ALA A 174 -17.26 4.36 32.93
C ALA A 174 -16.17 5.06 33.76
N GLY A 175 -15.65 6.16 33.23
CA GLY A 175 -14.79 7.07 33.97
C GLY A 175 -13.36 7.13 33.46
N LYS A 176 -13.14 7.95 32.42
CA LYS A 176 -12.07 8.97 32.36
C LYS A 176 -12.16 9.72 31.03
N ALA A 177 -12.69 10.94 31.12
CA ALA A 177 -12.76 11.89 30.02
C ALA A 177 -11.36 12.48 29.76
N SER A 178 -10.65 12.00 28.74
CA SER A 178 -9.51 12.72 28.15
C SER A 178 -9.07 12.15 26.78
N ARG A 179 -9.96 12.15 25.77
CA ARG A 179 -9.53 11.99 24.36
C ARG A 179 -10.24 12.98 23.43
N ALA A 180 -9.85 14.25 23.54
CA ALA A 180 -10.31 15.31 22.63
C ALA A 180 -9.27 15.76 21.58
N ARG A 181 -7.98 15.37 21.67
CA ARG A 181 -6.93 15.89 20.76
C ARG A 181 -6.65 15.07 19.50
N SER A 182 -6.97 13.77 19.46
CA SER A 182 -6.62 12.93 18.30
C SER A 182 -7.63 13.03 17.14
N LYS A 183 -8.93 13.14 17.44
CA LYS A 183 -9.99 13.21 16.42
C LYS A 183 -9.92 14.48 15.56
N GLN A 184 -9.39 15.57 16.11
CA GLN A 184 -9.30 16.86 15.42
C GLN A 184 -8.14 16.95 14.40
N ARG A 185 -7.15 16.04 14.49
CA ARG A 185 -6.00 16.00 13.55
C ARG A 185 -6.34 15.21 12.28
N CYS A 186 -7.10 14.12 12.40
CA CYS A 186 -7.60 13.36 11.24
C CYS A 186 -8.60 14.16 10.39
N SER A 187 -9.48 14.96 11.01
CA SER A 187 -10.47 15.75 10.28
C SER A 187 -9.87 16.95 9.51
N ARG A 188 -8.64 17.38 9.84
CA ARG A 188 -7.93 18.43 9.10
C ARG A 188 -7.14 17.87 7.90
N LEU A 189 -6.63 16.64 8.01
CA LEU A 189 -5.93 15.98 6.90
C LEU A 189 -6.88 15.54 5.79
N SER A 190 -8.09 15.08 6.13
CA SER A 190 -9.10 14.69 5.12
C SER A 190 -9.63 15.89 4.32
N LYS A 191 -9.76 17.08 4.93
CA LYS A 191 -10.21 18.29 4.23
C LYS A 191 -9.14 18.91 3.31
N ALA A 192 -7.87 18.69 3.59
CA ALA A 192 -6.78 19.21 2.75
C ALA A 192 -6.66 18.49 1.40
N TRP A 193 -7.13 17.24 1.30
CA TRP A 193 -7.04 16.43 0.08
C TRP A 193 -8.27 16.55 -0.83
N ALA A 194 -9.38 17.10 -0.31
CA ALA A 194 -10.64 17.24 -1.05
C ALA A 194 -10.86 18.63 -1.70
N SER A 195 -9.88 19.55 -1.62
CA SER A 195 -10.02 20.88 -2.21
C SER A 195 -9.44 20.96 -3.63
N PRO A 196 -10.24 21.30 -4.66
CA PRO A 196 -9.76 21.47 -6.04
C PRO A 196 -8.66 22.54 -6.20
N SER A 197 -8.57 23.47 -5.25
CA SER A 197 -7.61 24.59 -5.27
C SER A 197 -6.15 24.21 -5.04
N CYS A 198 -5.86 22.99 -4.58
CA CYS A 198 -4.47 22.55 -4.36
C CYS A 198 -3.74 22.19 -5.67
N TRP A 199 -4.48 21.98 -6.77
CA TRP A 199 -3.95 21.55 -8.06
C TRP A 199 -3.77 22.66 -9.09
N GLN A 200 -4.21 23.90 -8.81
CA GLN A 200 -4.29 24.98 -9.82
C GLN A 200 -3.31 26.16 -9.64
N SER A 201 -2.28 26.08 -8.81
CA SER A 201 -1.29 27.17 -8.71
C SER A 201 0.15 26.69 -8.77
N ARG A 202 0.61 26.38 -9.98
CA ARG A 202 2.01 26.62 -10.38
C ARG A 202 2.00 27.38 -11.69
N SER A 203 1.85 28.70 -11.60
CA SER A 203 2.32 29.59 -12.66
C SER A 203 3.86 29.56 -12.66
N PRO A 204 4.54 29.63 -13.82
CA PRO A 204 5.99 29.55 -13.88
C PRO A 204 6.59 30.83 -13.31
N CYS A 205 7.37 30.73 -12.23
CA CYS A 205 8.24 31.83 -11.83
C CYS A 205 9.33 31.98 -12.91
N GLY A 206 9.20 33.02 -13.73
CA GLY A 206 10.20 33.44 -14.69
C GLY A 206 11.51 33.82 -13.98
N TRP A 207 12.62 33.41 -14.58
CA TRP A 207 13.94 33.94 -14.29
C TRP A 207 14.17 35.16 -15.18
N SER A 208 14.47 36.30 -14.57
CA SER A 208 15.03 37.47 -15.22
C SER A 208 16.09 38.04 -14.28
N GLY A 209 17.33 38.10 -14.77
CA GLY A 209 18.54 38.55 -14.07
C GLY A 209 19.76 37.89 -14.68
#